data_AF-A0AB35YBR6-F1
#
_entry.id   AF-A0AB35YBR6-F1
#
_cell.length_a   1.000
_cell.length_b   1.000
_cell.length_c   1.000
_cell.angle_alpha   90.00
_cell.angle_beta   90.00
_cell.angle_gamma   90.00
#
_symmetry.space_group_name_H-M   'P 1'
#
loop_
_entity.id
_entity.type
_entity.pdbx_description
1 polymer ?
#
loop_
_entity_poly.entity_id
_entity_poly.type
_entity_poly.pdbx_seq_one_letter_code
_entity_poly.pdbx_strand_id
1 'polypeptide(L)' 'MTTTTWWESIFSGPLSHGICEEKLLLLQDEAFLYLSTAPVETEEDLEVN' A
#
# COMPACT_ATOMS: atom_id res chain seq x y z
N MET A 1 1.47 7.15 13.06
CA MET A 1 2.00 6.82 11.72
C MET A 1 1.17 5.67 11.19
N THR A 2 0.37 5.89 10.15
CA THR A 2 -0.28 4.81 9.41
C THR A 2 0.69 4.40 8.30
N THR A 3 1.13 3.14 8.31
CA THR A 3 1.85 2.53 7.19
C THR A 3 0.96 2.62 5.96
N THR A 4 1.42 3.30 4.91
CA THR A 4 0.67 3.39 3.65
C THR A 4 0.71 2.01 3.01
N THR A 5 -0.42 1.32 2.99
CA THR A 5 -0.50 -0.04 2.44
C THR A 5 -0.83 0.00 0.95
N TRP A 6 -0.21 -0.87 0.15
CA TRP A 6 -0.27 -0.83 -1.32
C TRP A 6 -1.70 -0.83 -1.91
N TRP A 7 -2.66 -1.41 -1.20
CA TRP A 7 -4.05 -1.54 -1.64
C TRP A 7 -4.96 -0.39 -1.19
N GLU A 8 -4.53 0.49 -0.28
CA GLU A 8 -5.39 1.54 0.29
C GLU A 8 -5.93 2.50 -0.78
N SER A 9 -5.12 2.82 -1.78
CA SER A 9 -5.51 3.71 -2.88
C SER A 9 -6.61 3.09 -3.77
N ILE A 10 -6.60 1.77 -3.96
CA ILE A 10 -7.57 1.01 -4.76
C ILE A 10 -8.97 1.12 -4.16
N PHE A 11 -9.04 1.09 -2.83
CA PHE A 11 -10.28 1.03 -2.06
C PHE A 11 -10.69 2.38 -1.45
N SER A 12 -10.12 3.46 -1.96
CA SER A 12 -10.41 4.83 -1.52
C SER A 12 -11.55 5.48 -2.32
N GLY A 13 -12.06 6.60 -1.82
CA GLY A 13 -13.06 7.41 -2.53
C GLY A 13 -14.38 6.67 -2.79
N PRO A 14 -14.99 6.75 -3.99
CA PRO A 14 -16.28 6.10 -4.27
C PRO A 14 -16.28 4.57 -4.10
N LEU A 15 -15.11 3.92 -4.23
CA LEU A 15 -14.98 2.47 -4.07
C LEU A 15 -14.92 2.04 -2.59
N SER A 16 -14.79 2.98 -1.65
CA SER A 16 -14.86 2.69 -0.20
C SER A 16 -16.25 2.21 0.24
N HIS A 17 -17.29 2.48 -0.56
CA HIS A 17 -18.66 2.14 -0.20
C HIS A 17 -18.98 0.68 -0.53
N GLY A 18 -19.47 -0.06 0.46
CA GLY A 18 -19.83 -1.47 0.29
C GLY A 18 -18.64 -2.44 0.31
N ILE A 19 -17.46 -1.99 0.75
CA ILE A 19 -16.33 -2.89 0.97
C ILE A 19 -16.64 -3.83 2.13
N CYS A 20 -16.32 -5.11 1.93
CA CYS A 20 -16.42 -6.12 2.98
C CYS A 20 -15.24 -5.98 3.96
N GLU A 21 -15.53 -5.57 5.19
CA GLU A 21 -14.53 -5.39 6.25
C GLU A 21 -13.73 -6.67 6.54
N GLU A 22 -14.37 -7.84 6.47
CA GLU A 22 -13.70 -9.13 6.66
C GLU A 22 -12.60 -9.35 5.60
N LYS A 23 -12.86 -8.97 4.34
CA LYS A 23 -11.85 -9.06 3.27
C LYS A 23 -10.75 -8.02 3.42
N LEU A 24 -11.05 -6.83 3.95
CA LEU A 24 -10.04 -5.82 4.28
C LEU A 24 -9.08 -6.33 5.36
N LEU A 25 -9.58 -7.05 6.37
CA LEU A 25 -8.73 -7.66 7.39
C LEU A 25 -7.76 -8.69 6.79
N LEU A 26 -8.23 -9.51 5.85
CA LEU A 26 -7.34 -10.46 5.14
C LEU A 26 -6.25 -9.72 4.35
N LEU A 27 -6.61 -8.64 3.65
CA LEU A 27 -5.66 -7.77 2.95
C LEU A 27 -4.65 -7.09 3.88
N GLN A 28 -5.06 -6.75 5.11
CA GLN A 28 -4.17 -6.20 6.12
C GLN A 28 -3.18 -7.25 6.64
N ASP A 29 -3.63 -8.50 6.80
CA ASP A 29 -2.79 -9.62 7.21
C ASP A 29 -1.81 -10.01 6.10
N GLU A 30 -2.16 -9.89 4.81
CA GLU A 30 -1.25 -10.18 3.69
C GLU A 30 -0.33 -9.01 3.31
N ALA A 31 -0.57 -7.81 3.85
CA ALA A 31 0.17 -6.59 3.52
C ALA A 31 1.68 -6.69 3.77
N PHE A 32 2.11 -7.48 4.77
CA PHE A 32 3.52 -7.66 5.09
C PHE A 32 4.33 -8.28 3.95
N LEU A 33 3.68 -9.08 3.09
CA LEU A 33 4.34 -9.74 1.96
C LEU A 33 4.86 -8.72 0.94
N TYR A 34 4.22 -7.55 0.89
CA TYR A 34 4.48 -6.48 -0.07
C TYR A 34 5.03 -5.22 0.58
N LEU A 35 5.26 -5.20 1.90
CA LEU A 35 6.21 -4.25 2.49
C LEU A 35 7.59 -4.66 1.96
N SER A 36 8.03 -4.02 0.88
CA SER A 36 9.29 -4.33 0.24
C SER A 36 10.42 -4.27 1.28
N THR A 37 11.25 -5.32 1.33
CA THR A 37 12.61 -5.26 1.87
C THR A 37 13.54 -4.38 1.01
N ALA A 38 13.01 -3.73 -0.03
CA ALA A 38 13.76 -2.81 -0.85
C ALA A 38 14.11 -1.56 -0.03
N PRO A 39 15.40 -1.16 0.03
CA PRO A 39 15.73 0.17 0.49
C PRO A 39 14.92 1.16 -0.34
N VAL A 40 14.34 2.16 0.32
CA VAL A 40 13.74 3.30 -0.35
C VAL A 40 14.88 3.99 -1.11
N GLU A 41 15.03 3.67 -2.39
CA GLU A 41 15.71 4.56 -3.32
C GLU A 41 14.77 5.77 -3.46
N THR A 42 15.00 6.77 -2.60
CA THR A 42 14.48 8.11 -2.81
C THR A 42 14.82 8.53 -4.23
N GLU A 43 13.88 9.21 -4.90
CA GLU A 43 13.98 9.73 -6.27
C GLU A 43 15.11 10.78 -6.47
N GLU A 44 16.21 10.69 -5.72
CA GLU A 44 17.42 11.52 -5.87
C GLU A 44 18.52 10.83 -6.70
N ASP A 45 18.43 9.53 -7.01
CA ASP A 45 19.44 8.78 -7.79
C ASP A 45 19.16 8.69 -9.31
N LEU A 46 18.21 9.48 -9.83
CA LEU A 46 17.85 9.51 -11.26
C LEU A 46 18.50 10.65 -12.07
N GLU A 47 19.55 11.28 -11.57
CA GLU A 47 20.34 12.26 -12.33
C GLU A 47 21.80 11.82 -12.49
N VAL A 48 22.01 10.75 -13.28
CA VAL A 48 23.27 10.56 -14.01
C VAL A 48 22.94 10.75 -15.49
N ASN A 49 23.14 11.99 -15.96
CA ASN A 49 23.90 12.32 -17.18
C ASN A 49 23.92 13.84 -17.40
#